data_AF-A0AA35J9D2-F1
#
_entry.id   AF-A0AA35J9D2-F1
#
_cell.length_a   1.000
_cell.length_b   1.000
_cell.length_c   1.000
_cell.angle_alpha   90.00
_cell.angle_beta   90.00
_cell.angle_gamma   90.00
#
_symmetry.space_group_name_H-M   'P 1'
#
loop_
_entity.id
_entity.type
_entity.pdbx_description
1 polymer ?
#
loop_
_entity_poly.entity_id
_entity_poly.type
_entity_poly.pdbx_seq_one_letter_code
_entity_poly.pdbx_strand_id
1 'polypeptide(L)'
;MTGKSLTVKQKLDTPKEETKWAIEVNKRLFGPKFKQRAKSIESALLSSPQDELYSKHEELDKNGKLAFQTIGETVEIDRNLVSIEMRTTLQHIRGYIPNVIEPSFGLGRIIYCIFDHCFQIRPDDEERTYFSFPLSIAPINVFVTTILNNEKFPSVIEKISQILRTREIYFKVDDSNTSIGKEYARNDELGTPFGITINFQTLEDKTVTLRERDSMSQVRGTFEEVISIIDKMVHDPVTELTWNKSTAGFLPVAKTIKFLPVAKTIK
;
A
#
# COMPACT_ATOMS: atom_id res chain seq x y z
N MET A 1 18.94 19.22 15.36
CA MET A 1 19.41 17.96 14.74
C MET A 1 20.09 17.12 15.81
N THR A 2 19.88 15.81 15.83
CA THR A 2 20.21 14.91 16.96
C THR A 2 21.70 14.63 17.18
N GLY A 3 22.61 15.19 16.36
CA GLY A 3 24.05 14.91 16.42
C GLY A 3 24.43 13.48 16.03
N LYS A 4 23.47 12.67 15.56
CA LYS A 4 23.68 11.28 15.14
C LYS A 4 23.88 11.21 13.64
N SER A 5 24.81 10.36 13.21
CA SER A 5 25.05 10.06 11.79
C SER A 5 23.94 9.18 11.24
N LEU A 6 23.25 9.63 10.19
CA LEU A 6 22.25 8.86 9.42
C LEU A 6 22.88 8.41 8.10
N THR A 7 23.88 7.56 8.18
CA THR A 7 24.62 7.05 7.02
C THR A 7 24.67 5.53 7.04
N VAL A 8 24.64 4.93 5.86
CA VAL A 8 24.84 3.50 5.67
C VAL A 8 26.32 3.25 5.46
N LYS A 9 26.83 2.18 6.07
CA LYS A 9 28.19 1.67 5.83
C LYS A 9 28.08 0.42 4.94
N GLN A 10 28.67 0.47 3.76
CA GLN A 10 28.72 -0.64 2.82
C GLN A 10 30.14 -1.15 2.71
N LYS A 11 30.33 -2.46 2.90
CA LYS A 11 31.61 -3.12 2.63
C LYS A 11 31.85 -3.11 1.12
N LEU A 12 33.04 -2.71 0.71
CA LEU A 12 33.45 -2.78 -0.69
C LEU A 12 33.88 -4.21 -1.03
N ASP A 13 33.50 -4.70 -2.21
CA ASP A 13 33.86 -6.04 -2.68
C ASP A 13 35.39 -6.17 -2.83
N THR A 14 36.02 -5.13 -3.36
CA THR A 14 37.47 -4.97 -3.41
C THR A 14 37.89 -3.72 -2.63
N PRO A 15 38.91 -3.80 -1.75
CA PRO A 15 39.42 -2.64 -1.05
C PRO A 15 39.88 -1.57 -2.04
N LYS A 16 39.53 -0.31 -1.79
CA LYS A 16 40.00 0.81 -2.62
C LYS A 16 41.24 1.41 -1.97
N GLU A 17 42.36 1.40 -2.69
CA GLU A 17 43.55 2.16 -2.30
C GLU A 17 43.30 3.64 -2.55
N GLU A 18 43.47 4.45 -1.50
CA GLU A 18 43.37 5.90 -1.60
C GLU A 18 44.64 6.53 -1.03
N THR A 19 45.42 7.17 -1.91
CA THR A 19 46.63 7.91 -1.56
C THR A 19 46.28 9.38 -1.39
N LYS A 20 46.43 9.91 -0.17
CA LYS A 20 46.13 11.30 0.17
C LYS A 20 47.19 11.88 1.08
N TRP A 21 47.37 13.20 1.03
CA TRP A 21 48.12 13.94 2.04
C TRP A 21 47.34 13.91 3.35
N ALA A 22 47.96 13.31 4.36
CA ALA A 22 47.43 13.19 5.71
C ALA A 22 48.18 14.14 6.63
N ILE A 23 47.44 14.89 7.43
CA ILE A 23 47.98 15.76 8.47
C ILE A 23 47.98 15.00 9.79
N GLU A 24 49.12 14.93 10.45
CA GLU A 24 49.23 14.42 11.81
C GLU A 24 49.64 15.55 12.76
N VAL A 25 48.78 15.85 13.72
CA VAL A 25 48.97 16.94 14.68
C VAL A 25 49.50 16.36 15.99
N ASN A 26 50.65 16.86 16.46
CA ASN A 26 51.20 16.46 17.74
C ASN A 26 50.41 17.13 18.89
N LYS A 27 49.35 16.47 19.35
CA LYS A 27 48.42 16.98 20.36
C LYS A 27 49.08 17.42 21.67
N ARG A 28 50.24 16.83 22.03
CA ARG A 28 50.98 17.15 23.26
C ARG A 28 51.60 18.55 23.22
N LEU A 29 52.02 19.02 22.06
CA LEU A 29 52.63 20.34 21.86
C LEU A 29 51.63 21.35 21.29
N PHE A 30 50.71 20.88 20.45
CA PHE A 30 49.70 21.71 19.79
C PHE A 30 48.67 22.30 20.77
N GLY A 31 48.18 21.48 21.71
CA GLY A 31 47.22 21.91 22.73
C GLY A 31 47.75 23.04 23.63
N PRO A 32 48.94 22.89 24.24
CA PRO A 32 49.54 23.93 25.07
C PRO A 32 49.87 25.23 24.31
N LYS A 33 50.30 25.14 23.04
CA LYS A 33 50.66 26.32 22.22
C LYS A 33 49.43 27.17 21.88
N PHE A 34 48.30 26.55 21.53
CA PHE A 34 47.11 27.26 21.02
C PHE A 34 45.94 27.33 22.02
N LYS A 35 46.01 26.63 23.16
CA LYS A 35 45.04 26.65 24.26
C LYS A 35 43.59 26.49 23.77
N GLN A 36 42.70 27.46 24.06
CA GLN A 36 41.29 27.43 23.69
C GLN A 36 41.06 27.42 22.16
N ARG A 37 42.02 27.90 21.37
CA ARG A 37 41.95 27.97 19.90
C ARG A 37 42.39 26.67 19.22
N ALA A 38 43.02 25.75 19.94
CA ALA A 38 43.60 24.53 19.37
C ALA A 38 42.59 23.69 18.58
N LYS A 39 41.36 23.51 19.10
CA LYS A 39 40.33 22.69 18.46
C LYS A 39 39.82 23.30 17.14
N SER A 40 39.70 24.63 17.08
CA SER A 40 39.28 25.34 15.87
C SER A 40 40.36 25.28 14.79
N ILE A 41 41.63 25.45 15.17
CA ILE A 41 42.75 25.36 14.22
C ILE A 41 42.96 23.91 13.75
N GLU A 42 42.85 22.92 14.63
CA GLU A 42 42.96 21.49 14.27
C GLU A 42 41.86 21.09 13.27
N SER A 43 40.61 21.50 13.50
CA SER A 43 39.51 21.20 12.57
C SER A 43 39.66 21.90 11.21
N ALA A 44 40.13 23.16 11.19
CA ALA A 44 40.40 23.90 9.96
C ALA A 44 41.58 23.31 9.15
N LEU A 45 42.64 22.87 9.84
CA LEU A 45 43.76 22.16 9.20
C LEU A 45 43.29 20.85 8.58
N LEU A 46 42.56 20.03 9.34
CA LEU A 46 42.05 18.73 8.86
C LEU A 46 41.04 18.85 7.71
N SER A 47 40.36 19.99 7.59
CA SER A 47 39.43 20.26 6.48
C SER A 47 40.09 20.88 5.24
N SER A 48 41.41 21.08 5.23
CA SER A 48 42.10 21.70 4.09
C SER A 48 42.05 20.83 2.82
N PRO A 49 41.85 21.43 1.62
CA PRO A 49 41.89 20.72 0.34
C PRO A 49 43.25 20.06 0.07
N GLN A 50 43.26 18.96 -0.70
CA GLN A 50 44.49 18.21 -1.01
C GLN A 50 45.54 19.04 -1.76
N ASP A 51 45.12 19.91 -2.66
CA ASP A 51 46.02 20.79 -3.44
C ASP A 51 46.75 21.80 -2.53
N GLU A 52 46.06 22.28 -1.50
CA GLU A 52 46.66 23.15 -0.49
C GLU A 52 47.61 22.37 0.43
N LEU A 53 47.28 21.12 0.77
CA LEU A 53 48.14 20.28 1.62
C LEU A 53 49.49 19.99 0.97
N TYR A 54 49.52 19.81 -0.35
CA TYR A 54 50.75 19.68 -1.11
C TYR A 54 51.63 20.94 -0.97
N SER A 55 51.04 22.12 -1.22
CA SER A 55 51.75 23.40 -1.13
C SER A 55 52.26 23.67 0.29
N LYS A 56 51.44 23.34 1.31
CA LYS A 56 51.78 23.48 2.72
C LYS A 56 52.88 22.50 3.17
N HIS A 57 52.92 21.29 2.59
CA HIS A 57 54.00 20.33 2.79
C HIS A 57 55.34 20.88 2.25
N GLU A 58 55.36 21.40 1.02
CA GLU A 58 56.57 22.01 0.45
C GLU A 58 57.08 23.20 1.28
N GLU A 59 56.18 24.04 1.81
CA GLU A 59 56.53 25.17 2.67
C GLU A 59 57.13 24.71 4.00
N LEU A 60 56.56 23.67 4.63
CA LEU A 60 57.10 23.06 5.84
C LEU A 60 58.48 22.43 5.63
N ASP A 61 58.73 21.82 4.47
CA ASP A 61 60.02 21.21 4.16
C ASP A 61 61.11 22.24 3.83
N LYS A 62 60.77 23.35 3.15
CA LYS A 62 61.73 24.40 2.77
C LYS A 62 62.01 25.39 3.91
N ASN A 63 60.98 25.82 4.64
CA ASN A 63 61.06 26.92 5.61
C ASN A 63 60.97 26.46 7.08
N GLY A 64 60.60 25.20 7.34
CA GLY A 64 60.42 24.64 8.68
C GLY A 64 59.18 25.17 9.43
N LYS A 65 58.48 26.13 8.84
CA LYS A 65 57.31 26.83 9.38
C LYS A 65 56.26 27.02 8.28
N LEU A 66 55.00 26.99 8.68
CA LEU A 66 53.84 27.21 7.83
C LEU A 66 53.02 28.39 8.36
N ALA A 67 52.72 29.37 7.51
CA ALA A 67 51.76 30.41 7.82
C ALA A 67 50.34 29.96 7.43
N PHE A 68 49.51 29.59 8.40
CA PHE A 68 48.13 29.16 8.16
C PHE A 68 47.12 30.26 8.51
N GLN A 69 46.37 30.72 7.52
CA GLN A 69 45.28 31.68 7.75
C GLN A 69 44.04 30.96 8.28
N THR A 70 43.63 31.30 9.49
CA THR A 70 42.33 30.91 10.05
C THR A 70 41.39 32.12 9.99
N ILE A 71 40.10 31.94 10.26
CA ILE A 71 39.09 33.02 10.25
C ILE A 71 39.53 34.13 11.25
N GLY A 72 40.19 35.18 10.72
CA GLY A 72 40.62 36.37 11.43
C GLY A 72 42.10 36.49 11.83
N GLU A 73 42.94 35.45 11.70
CA GLU A 73 44.36 35.49 12.13
C GLU A 73 45.27 34.57 11.28
N THR A 74 46.50 35.02 11.01
CA THR A 74 47.58 34.19 10.45
C THR A 74 48.37 33.54 11.58
N VAL A 75 48.43 32.21 11.60
CA VAL A 75 49.07 31.42 12.66
C VAL A 75 50.31 30.70 12.12
N GLU A 76 51.45 30.85 12.80
CA GLU A 76 52.66 30.09 12.48
C GLU A 76 52.66 28.70 13.12
N ILE A 77 52.79 27.68 12.27
CA ILE A 77 52.82 26.27 12.65
C ILE A 77 54.18 25.70 12.25
N ASP A 78 54.93 25.22 13.24
CA ASP A 78 56.24 24.61 13.04
C ASP A 78 56.11 23.11 12.72
N ARG A 79 57.13 22.53 12.06
CA ARG A 79 57.20 21.09 11.75
C ARG A 79 57.06 20.15 12.96
N ASN A 80 57.42 20.63 14.15
CA ASN A 80 57.29 19.86 15.40
C ASN A 80 55.83 19.72 15.87
N LEU A 81 54.93 20.56 15.36
CA LEU A 81 53.53 20.62 15.75
C LEU A 81 52.63 19.85 14.80
N VAL A 82 52.98 19.85 13.51
CA VAL A 82 52.19 19.25 12.43
C VAL A 82 53.13 18.62 11.41
N SER A 83 52.91 17.34 11.09
CA SER A 83 53.50 16.68 9.94
C SER A 83 52.46 16.48 8.84
N ILE A 84 52.86 16.71 7.59
CA ILE A 84 52.03 16.47 6.41
C ILE A 84 52.78 15.46 5.55
N GLU A 85 52.20 14.27 5.39
CA GLU A 85 52.81 13.15 4.68
C GLU A 85 51.82 12.50 3.74
N MET A 86 52.30 12.01 2.60
CA MET A 86 51.49 11.22 1.69
C MET A 86 51.30 9.82 2.26
N ARG A 87 50.04 9.44 2.55
CA ARG A 87 49.70 8.13 3.09
C ARG A 87 48.74 7.39 2.16
N THR A 88 49.05 6.13 1.88
CA THR A 88 48.17 5.21 1.17
C THR A 88 47.36 4.44 2.21
N THR A 89 46.03 4.60 2.18
CA THR A 89 45.12 3.88 3.07
C THR A 89 44.23 2.94 2.26
N LEU A 90 44.09 1.70 2.71
CA LEU A 90 43.13 0.74 2.16
C LEU A 90 41.74 0.97 2.77
N GLN A 91 40.79 1.42 1.97
CA GLN A 91 39.39 1.56 2.39
C GLN A 91 38.61 0.28 2.08
N HIS A 92 38.15 -0.37 3.14
CA HIS A 92 37.28 -1.56 3.05
C HIS A 92 35.78 -1.24 3.13
N ILE A 93 35.42 -0.03 3.58
CA ILE A 93 34.04 0.38 3.85
C ILE A 93 33.81 1.77 3.26
N ARG A 94 32.74 1.91 2.50
CA ARG A 94 32.20 3.19 2.03
C ARG A 94 31.00 3.60 2.88
N GLY A 95 30.98 4.84 3.35
CA GLY A 95 29.79 5.47 3.91
C GLY A 95 29.01 6.22 2.84
N TYR A 96 27.67 6.13 2.84
CA TYR A 96 26.83 7.00 1.99
C TYR A 96 25.48 7.31 2.64
N ILE A 97 24.84 8.38 2.17
CA ILE A 97 23.47 8.75 2.53
C ILE A 97 22.54 8.08 1.50
N PRO A 98 21.62 7.19 1.92
CA PRO A 98 20.74 6.50 0.99
C PRO A 98 19.75 7.49 0.36
N ASN A 99 19.47 7.31 -0.93
CA ASN A 99 18.35 7.99 -1.58
C ASN A 99 17.04 7.41 -1.05
N VAL A 100 16.04 8.28 -0.86
CA VAL A 100 14.71 7.88 -0.40
C VAL A 100 13.74 7.96 -1.57
N ILE A 101 13.05 6.86 -1.84
CA ILE A 101 11.87 6.83 -2.71
C ILE A 101 10.68 6.65 -1.79
N GLU A 102 9.79 7.63 -1.77
CA GLU A 102 8.60 7.63 -0.92
C GLU A 102 7.34 7.50 -1.78
N PRO A 103 6.86 6.28 -2.07
CA PRO A 103 5.55 6.10 -2.66
C PRO A 103 4.48 6.43 -1.62
N SER A 104 3.71 7.49 -1.86
CA SER A 104 2.63 7.93 -0.98
C SER A 104 1.28 7.77 -1.68
N PHE A 105 0.36 7.04 -1.04
CA PHE A 105 -0.94 6.71 -1.61
C PHE A 105 -2.06 7.41 -0.84
N GLY A 106 -2.75 8.33 -1.51
CA GLY A 106 -3.93 9.00 -0.97
C GLY A 106 -5.17 8.12 -1.05
N LEU A 107 -5.43 7.31 -0.02
CA LEU A 107 -6.55 6.35 0.00
C LEU A 107 -7.90 6.99 -0.33
N GLY A 108 -8.19 8.21 0.16
CA GLY A 108 -9.43 8.90 -0.15
C GLY A 108 -9.62 9.18 -1.64
N ARG A 109 -8.54 9.55 -2.35
CA ARG A 109 -8.60 9.77 -3.81
C ARG A 109 -8.74 8.45 -4.56
N ILE A 110 -8.06 7.40 -4.11
CA ILE A 110 -8.16 6.07 -4.72
C ILE A 110 -9.60 5.55 -4.61
N ILE A 111 -10.22 5.65 -3.43
CA ILE A 111 -11.62 5.26 -3.21
C ILE A 111 -12.57 6.10 -4.08
N TYR A 112 -12.35 7.41 -4.19
CA TYR A 112 -13.14 8.26 -5.05
C TYR A 112 -13.05 7.84 -6.53
N CYS A 113 -11.84 7.57 -7.04
CA CYS A 113 -11.66 7.07 -8.41
C CYS A 113 -12.32 5.71 -8.62
N ILE A 114 -12.31 4.83 -7.61
CA ILE A 114 -13.02 3.54 -7.66
C ILE A 114 -14.53 3.78 -7.81
N PHE A 115 -15.11 4.69 -7.04
CA PHE A 115 -16.53 5.04 -7.18
C PHE A 115 -16.85 5.56 -8.57
N ASP A 116 -16.07 6.53 -9.07
CA ASP A 116 -16.30 7.13 -10.38
C ASP A 116 -16.22 6.09 -11.52
N HIS A 117 -15.21 5.21 -11.49
CA HIS A 117 -15.05 4.17 -12.51
C HIS A 117 -16.07 3.02 -12.39
N CYS A 118 -16.56 2.73 -11.19
CA CYS A 118 -17.50 1.63 -10.98
C CYS A 118 -18.96 2.07 -11.06
N PHE A 119 -19.28 3.36 -11.00
CA PHE A 119 -20.65 3.84 -11.03
C PHE A 119 -21.28 3.60 -12.41
N GLN A 120 -22.47 3.00 -12.42
CA GLN A 120 -23.20 2.66 -13.64
C GLN A 120 -24.69 2.90 -13.43
N ILE A 121 -25.38 3.28 -14.52
CA ILE A 121 -26.84 3.44 -14.57
C ILE A 121 -27.41 2.25 -15.35
N ARG A 122 -28.52 1.68 -14.89
CA ARG A 122 -29.16 0.55 -15.60
C ARG A 122 -29.77 1.05 -16.92
N PRO A 123 -29.65 0.26 -18.01
CA PRO A 123 -30.16 0.67 -19.32
C PRO A 123 -31.69 0.72 -19.38
N ASP A 124 -32.37 -0.05 -18.51
CA ASP A 124 -33.83 -0.16 -18.49
C ASP A 124 -34.51 0.91 -17.60
N ASP A 125 -33.76 1.57 -16.72
CA ASP A 125 -34.29 2.49 -15.71
C ASP A 125 -33.20 3.47 -15.23
N GLU A 126 -33.33 4.74 -15.62
CA GLU A 126 -32.36 5.81 -15.30
C GLU A 126 -32.27 6.11 -13.79
N GLU A 127 -33.31 5.78 -13.01
CA GLU A 127 -33.30 5.98 -11.56
C GLU A 127 -32.52 4.86 -10.84
N ARG A 128 -32.25 3.74 -11.52
CA ARG A 128 -31.54 2.60 -10.95
C ARG A 128 -30.06 2.67 -11.26
N THR A 129 -29.27 2.84 -10.20
CA THR A 129 -27.82 2.91 -10.28
C THR A 129 -27.17 1.74 -9.54
N TYR A 130 -25.92 1.43 -9.85
CA TYR A 130 -25.16 0.41 -9.15
C TYR A 130 -23.66 0.70 -9.23
N PHE A 131 -22.90 0.17 -8.26
CA PHE A 131 -21.45 0.14 -8.36
C PHE A 131 -20.95 -1.23 -8.80
N SER A 132 -20.27 -1.26 -9.93
CA SER A 132 -19.62 -2.44 -10.51
C SER A 132 -18.30 -2.79 -9.80
N PHE A 133 -18.28 -2.83 -8.46
CA PHE A 133 -17.07 -3.14 -7.69
C PHE A 133 -16.53 -4.54 -8.02
N PRO A 134 -15.21 -4.68 -8.24
CA PRO A 134 -14.52 -5.97 -8.21
C PRO A 134 -14.77 -6.71 -6.90
N LEU A 135 -14.82 -8.04 -6.95
CA LEU A 135 -15.10 -8.89 -5.78
C LEU A 135 -14.15 -8.64 -4.61
N SER A 136 -12.88 -8.34 -4.90
CA SER A 136 -11.82 -8.10 -3.90
C SER A 136 -11.99 -6.82 -3.10
N ILE A 137 -12.82 -5.87 -3.56
CA ILE A 137 -13.06 -4.59 -2.90
C ILE A 137 -14.54 -4.33 -2.63
N ALA A 138 -15.42 -5.28 -2.98
CA ALA A 138 -16.84 -5.17 -2.72
C ALA A 138 -17.10 -5.05 -1.21
N PRO A 139 -17.85 -4.04 -0.74
CA PRO A 139 -18.08 -3.84 0.69
C PRO A 139 -18.81 -5.00 1.36
N ILE A 140 -19.71 -5.66 0.62
CA ILE A 140 -20.47 -6.85 1.03
C ILE A 140 -20.35 -7.83 -0.14
N ASN A 141 -19.99 -9.09 0.11
CA ASN A 141 -19.86 -10.07 -0.98
C ASN A 141 -21.23 -10.60 -1.41
N VAL A 142 -22.12 -10.84 -0.44
CA VAL A 142 -23.42 -11.46 -0.67
C VAL A 142 -24.50 -10.80 0.17
N PHE A 143 -25.68 -10.57 -0.40
CA PHE A 143 -26.88 -10.34 0.41
C PHE A 143 -27.83 -11.54 0.36
N VAL A 144 -28.49 -11.83 1.47
CA VAL A 144 -29.47 -12.92 1.59
C VAL A 144 -30.85 -12.31 1.81
N THR A 145 -31.82 -12.67 0.98
CA THR A 145 -33.20 -12.20 1.07
C THR A 145 -34.21 -13.33 0.84
N THR A 146 -35.46 -13.10 1.22
CA THR A 146 -36.63 -13.95 0.96
C THR A 146 -37.60 -13.26 0.03
N ILE A 147 -38.22 -13.99 -0.90
CA ILE A 147 -39.19 -13.41 -1.83
C ILE A 147 -40.41 -12.77 -1.13
N LEU A 148 -40.83 -13.37 -0.01
CA LEU A 148 -41.99 -13.01 0.80
C LEU A 148 -41.73 -13.41 2.24
N ASN A 149 -42.52 -12.90 3.17
CA ASN A 149 -42.44 -13.32 4.56
C ASN A 149 -43.10 -14.67 4.78
N ASN A 150 -42.38 -15.57 5.46
CA ASN A 150 -42.86 -16.87 5.88
C ASN A 150 -42.15 -17.27 7.17
N GLU A 151 -42.89 -17.82 8.13
CA GLU A 151 -42.36 -18.30 9.42
C GLU A 151 -41.25 -19.35 9.29
N LYS A 152 -41.21 -20.08 8.16
CA LYS A 152 -40.20 -21.12 7.91
C LYS A 152 -38.87 -20.58 7.37
N PHE A 153 -38.86 -19.40 6.74
CA PHE A 153 -37.65 -18.86 6.10
C PHE A 153 -36.53 -18.44 7.06
N PRO A 154 -36.80 -17.89 8.27
CA PRO A 154 -35.75 -17.55 9.22
C PRO A 154 -34.80 -18.72 9.54
N SER A 155 -35.34 -19.94 9.67
CA SER A 155 -34.53 -21.14 9.90
C SER A 155 -33.60 -21.50 8.74
N VAL A 156 -33.98 -21.15 7.51
CA VAL A 156 -33.17 -21.37 6.30
C VAL A 156 -32.09 -20.29 6.20
N ILE A 157 -32.46 -19.03 6.47
CA ILE A 157 -31.52 -17.90 6.51
C ILE A 157 -30.43 -18.17 7.55
N GLU A 158 -30.78 -18.66 8.74
CA GLU A 158 -29.81 -18.97 9.79
C GLU A 158 -28.80 -20.03 9.34
N LYS A 159 -29.26 -21.11 8.69
CA LYS A 159 -28.39 -22.15 8.13
C LYS A 159 -27.43 -21.61 7.08
N ILE A 160 -27.94 -20.85 6.10
CA ILE A 160 -27.12 -20.22 5.05
C ILE A 160 -26.11 -19.28 5.69
N SER A 161 -26.56 -18.45 6.63
CA SER A 161 -25.74 -17.49 7.36
C SER A 161 -24.61 -18.18 8.13
N GLN A 162 -24.89 -19.31 8.77
CA GLN A 162 -23.88 -20.09 9.49
C GLN A 162 -22.80 -20.60 8.53
N ILE A 163 -23.18 -21.16 7.38
CA ILE A 163 -22.24 -21.67 6.39
C ILE A 163 -21.40 -20.53 5.81
N LEU A 164 -22.00 -19.38 5.50
CA LEU A 164 -21.28 -18.20 5.01
C LEU A 164 -20.27 -17.69 6.04
N ARG A 165 -20.64 -17.64 7.33
CA ARG A 165 -19.70 -17.27 8.42
C ARG A 165 -18.54 -18.26 8.53
N THR A 166 -18.82 -19.56 8.46
CA THR A 166 -17.78 -20.61 8.54
C THR A 166 -16.78 -20.51 7.39
N ARG A 167 -17.21 -20.01 6.23
CA ARG A 167 -16.35 -19.76 5.07
C ARG A 167 -15.77 -18.35 5.02
N GLU A 168 -15.94 -17.54 6.05
CA GLU A 168 -15.43 -16.14 6.10
C GLU A 168 -15.94 -15.23 4.97
N ILE A 169 -17.08 -15.58 4.37
CA ILE A 169 -17.71 -14.77 3.33
C ILE A 169 -18.51 -13.66 4.01
N TYR A 170 -18.22 -12.39 3.72
CA TYR A 170 -18.95 -11.28 4.32
C TYR A 170 -20.31 -11.10 3.65
N PHE A 171 -21.38 -11.13 4.45
CA PHE A 171 -22.75 -11.06 3.95
C PHE A 171 -23.66 -10.19 4.81
N LYS A 172 -24.79 -9.79 4.23
CA LYS A 172 -25.87 -9.07 4.91
C LYS A 172 -27.21 -9.76 4.65
N VAL A 173 -28.03 -9.89 5.68
CA VAL A 173 -29.44 -10.28 5.50
C VAL A 173 -30.26 -9.02 5.27
N ASP A 174 -31.08 -9.00 4.21
CA ASP A 174 -32.06 -7.95 3.95
C ASP A 174 -33.45 -8.50 4.27
N ASP A 175 -34.00 -8.07 5.40
CA ASP A 175 -35.32 -8.42 5.93
C ASP A 175 -36.28 -7.22 5.92
N SER A 176 -36.03 -6.26 5.02
CA SER A 176 -36.74 -4.98 5.01
C SER A 176 -38.23 -5.06 4.64
N ASN A 177 -38.76 -6.26 4.40
CA ASN A 177 -40.16 -6.53 4.02
C ASN A 177 -40.60 -5.70 2.81
N THR A 178 -39.66 -5.38 1.92
CA THR A 178 -39.97 -4.65 0.68
C THR A 178 -40.07 -5.63 -0.49
N SER A 179 -40.55 -5.16 -1.63
CA SER A 179 -40.53 -6.00 -2.84
C SER A 179 -39.10 -6.36 -3.19
N ILE A 180 -38.85 -7.61 -3.60
CA ILE A 180 -37.53 -8.11 -3.98
C ILE A 180 -36.77 -7.20 -4.98
N GLY A 181 -37.48 -6.53 -5.90
CA GLY A 181 -36.87 -5.57 -6.82
C GLY A 181 -36.25 -4.35 -6.14
N LYS A 182 -36.85 -3.86 -5.04
CA LYS A 182 -36.32 -2.74 -4.24
C LYS A 182 -35.11 -3.18 -3.44
N GLU A 183 -35.11 -4.40 -2.93
CA GLU A 183 -33.95 -4.96 -2.22
C GLU A 183 -32.78 -5.19 -3.17
N TYR A 184 -33.05 -5.71 -4.39
CA TYR A 184 -32.05 -5.78 -5.44
C TYR A 184 -31.50 -4.40 -5.82
N ALA A 185 -32.37 -3.40 -6.03
CA ALA A 185 -31.91 -2.05 -6.34
C ALA A 185 -31.01 -1.48 -5.23
N ARG A 186 -31.41 -1.60 -3.96
CA ARG A 186 -30.61 -1.13 -2.82
C ARG A 186 -29.25 -1.83 -2.72
N ASN A 187 -29.21 -3.15 -2.89
CA ASN A 187 -27.96 -3.90 -2.79
C ASN A 187 -27.07 -3.69 -4.02
N ASP A 188 -27.65 -3.47 -5.20
CA ASP A 188 -26.93 -3.05 -6.41
C ASP A 188 -26.29 -1.66 -6.20
N GLU A 189 -27.01 -0.70 -5.60
CA GLU A 189 -26.50 0.63 -5.22
C GLU A 189 -25.37 0.56 -4.18
N LEU A 190 -25.36 -0.45 -3.30
CA LEU A 190 -24.27 -0.71 -2.37
C LEU A 190 -23.10 -1.48 -3.03
N GLY A 191 -23.27 -1.90 -4.29
CA GLY A 191 -22.28 -2.63 -5.06
C GLY A 191 -22.10 -4.09 -4.63
N THR A 192 -23.07 -4.69 -3.93
CA THR A 192 -23.03 -6.09 -3.49
C THR A 192 -23.08 -7.03 -4.70
N PRO A 193 -22.03 -7.82 -4.98
CA PRO A 193 -21.92 -8.61 -6.22
C PRO A 193 -22.95 -9.72 -6.36
N PHE A 194 -23.31 -10.39 -5.26
CA PHE A 194 -24.18 -11.56 -5.29
C PHE A 194 -25.40 -11.40 -4.40
N GLY A 195 -26.54 -11.95 -4.86
CA GLY A 195 -27.77 -12.05 -4.09
C GLY A 195 -28.24 -13.50 -4.00
N ILE A 196 -28.47 -13.99 -2.79
CA ILE A 196 -29.14 -15.27 -2.55
C ILE A 196 -30.60 -14.98 -2.21
N THR A 197 -31.51 -15.51 -3.02
CA THR A 197 -32.95 -15.38 -2.82
C THR A 197 -33.56 -16.73 -2.44
N ILE A 198 -34.24 -16.74 -1.30
CA ILE A 198 -35.00 -17.87 -0.77
C ILE A 198 -36.45 -17.73 -1.23
N ASN A 199 -37.02 -18.80 -1.79
CA ASN A 199 -38.40 -18.85 -2.23
C ASN A 199 -39.15 -20.04 -1.59
N PHE A 200 -40.45 -20.18 -1.84
CA PHE A 200 -41.23 -21.29 -1.27
C PHE A 200 -40.69 -22.65 -1.68
N GLN A 201 -40.22 -22.78 -2.92
CA GLN A 201 -39.68 -24.02 -3.42
C GLN A 201 -38.37 -24.41 -2.71
N THR A 202 -37.61 -23.45 -2.15
CA THR A 202 -36.48 -23.74 -1.25
C THR A 202 -36.86 -24.62 -0.06
N LEU A 203 -38.11 -24.54 0.43
CA LEU A 203 -38.56 -25.39 1.54
C LEU A 203 -38.78 -26.84 1.12
N GLU A 204 -38.98 -27.09 -0.17
CA GLU A 204 -39.27 -28.42 -0.73
C GLU A 204 -37.99 -29.09 -1.24
N ASP A 205 -37.21 -28.37 -2.06
CA ASP A 205 -36.06 -28.92 -2.79
C ASP A 205 -34.70 -28.44 -2.26
N LYS A 206 -34.69 -27.58 -1.23
CA LYS A 206 -33.49 -26.96 -0.66
C LYS A 206 -32.63 -26.19 -1.67
N THR A 207 -33.21 -25.73 -2.77
CA THR A 207 -32.50 -24.91 -3.75
C THR A 207 -32.78 -23.42 -3.54
N VAL A 208 -31.79 -22.58 -3.84
CA VAL A 208 -31.88 -21.12 -3.76
C VAL A 208 -31.56 -20.52 -5.12
N THR A 209 -32.00 -19.28 -5.31
CA THR A 209 -31.64 -18.51 -6.51
C THR A 209 -30.41 -17.66 -6.21
N LEU A 210 -29.37 -17.81 -7.01
CA LEU A 210 -28.20 -16.95 -7.01
C LEU A 210 -28.34 -15.92 -8.12
N ARG A 211 -28.22 -14.63 -7.78
CA ARG A 211 -28.23 -13.51 -8.70
C ARG A 211 -26.86 -12.83 -8.73
N GLU A 212 -26.40 -12.44 -9.90
CA GLU A 212 -25.23 -11.58 -10.06
C GLU A 212 -25.64 -10.14 -10.40
N ARG A 213 -24.89 -9.18 -9.82
CA ARG A 213 -25.17 -7.75 -9.89
C ARG A 213 -25.09 -7.21 -11.31
N ASP A 214 -23.97 -7.42 -12.02
CA ASP A 214 -23.67 -6.67 -13.24
C ASP A 214 -24.61 -7.05 -14.39
N SER A 215 -24.74 -8.34 -14.68
CA SER A 215 -25.61 -8.90 -15.72
C SER A 215 -27.07 -9.05 -15.28
N MET A 216 -27.35 -8.97 -13.99
CA MET A 216 -28.67 -9.28 -13.39
C MET A 216 -29.14 -10.73 -13.65
N SER A 217 -28.23 -11.61 -14.09
CA SER A 217 -28.54 -13.01 -14.39
C SER A 217 -28.82 -13.79 -13.11
N GLN A 218 -29.70 -14.78 -13.23
CA GLN A 218 -30.14 -15.60 -12.11
C GLN A 218 -30.01 -17.07 -12.46
N VAL A 219 -29.46 -17.84 -11.53
CA VAL A 219 -29.31 -19.28 -11.65
C VAL A 219 -29.81 -19.96 -10.38
N ARG A 220 -30.24 -21.21 -10.50
CA ARG A 220 -30.81 -21.98 -9.38
C ARG A 220 -29.98 -23.23 -9.12
N GLY A 221 -29.68 -23.46 -7.84
CA GLY A 221 -28.97 -24.66 -7.38
C GLY A 221 -29.11 -24.84 -5.87
N THR A 222 -28.52 -25.91 -5.33
CA THR A 222 -28.57 -26.19 -3.89
C THR A 222 -27.78 -25.14 -3.10
N PHE A 223 -28.10 -25.00 -1.80
CA PHE A 223 -27.37 -24.04 -0.95
C PHE A 223 -25.88 -24.37 -0.88
N GLU A 224 -25.48 -25.63 -0.86
CA GLU A 224 -24.08 -26.04 -0.86
C GLU A 224 -23.34 -25.66 -2.14
N GLU A 225 -23.94 -25.90 -3.31
CA GLU A 225 -23.32 -25.59 -4.60
C GLU A 225 -23.19 -24.07 -4.78
N VAL A 226 -24.25 -23.32 -4.46
CA VAL A 226 -24.26 -21.85 -4.55
C VAL A 226 -23.18 -21.25 -3.64
N ILE A 227 -23.15 -21.65 -2.37
CA ILE A 227 -22.17 -21.12 -1.42
C ILE A 227 -20.75 -21.54 -1.83
N SER A 228 -20.55 -22.76 -2.33
CA SER A 228 -19.23 -23.19 -2.81
C SER A 228 -18.72 -22.40 -4.02
N ILE A 229 -19.60 -21.89 -4.87
CA ILE A 229 -19.19 -21.05 -6.00
C ILE A 229 -18.79 -19.67 -5.51
N ILE A 230 -19.62 -19.07 -4.66
CA ILE A 230 -19.32 -17.77 -4.06
C ILE A 230 -17.97 -17.83 -3.34
N ASP A 231 -17.74 -18.88 -2.56
CA ASP A 231 -16.50 -19.12 -1.85
C ASP A 231 -15.28 -19.13 -2.78
N LYS A 232 -15.35 -19.90 -3.88
CA LYS A 232 -14.29 -19.92 -4.90
C LYS A 232 -14.07 -18.55 -5.53
N MET A 233 -15.14 -17.82 -5.86
CA MET A 233 -15.05 -16.51 -6.51
C MET A 233 -14.51 -15.42 -5.57
N VAL A 234 -14.81 -15.49 -4.27
CA VAL A 234 -14.36 -14.52 -3.27
C VAL A 234 -12.91 -14.76 -2.85
N HIS A 235 -12.53 -16.01 -2.59
CA HIS A 235 -11.19 -16.35 -2.08
C HIS A 235 -10.14 -16.58 -3.18
N ASP A 236 -10.55 -16.80 -4.43
CA ASP A 236 -9.64 -16.91 -5.59
C ASP A 236 -9.97 -15.83 -6.65
N PRO A 237 -9.71 -14.54 -6.36
CA PRO A 237 -10.00 -13.45 -7.29
C PRO A 237 -9.02 -13.37 -8.48
N VAL A 238 -7.98 -14.21 -8.50
CA VAL A 238 -6.92 -14.18 -9.53
C VAL A 238 -7.22 -15.15 -10.69
N THR A 239 -8.17 -16.07 -10.52
CA THR A 239 -8.50 -17.06 -11.55
C THR A 239 -9.59 -16.58 -12.50
N GLU A 240 -9.59 -17.17 -13.70
CA GLU A 240 -10.52 -16.94 -14.80
C GLU A 240 -12.00 -17.25 -14.50
N LEU A 241 -12.38 -17.37 -13.22
CA LEU A 241 -13.72 -17.70 -12.72
C LEU A 241 -14.66 -16.50 -12.88
N THR A 242 -15.12 -16.28 -14.10
CA THR A 242 -16.22 -15.36 -14.39
C THR A 242 -17.55 -15.98 -14.00
N TRP A 243 -18.57 -15.14 -13.78
CA TRP A 243 -19.95 -15.59 -13.55
C TRP A 243 -20.38 -16.71 -14.51
N ASN A 244 -20.12 -16.53 -15.81
CA ASN A 244 -20.52 -17.48 -16.84
C ASN A 244 -19.81 -18.84 -16.70
N LYS A 245 -18.52 -18.86 -16.36
CA LYS A 245 -17.79 -20.13 -16.17
C LYS A 245 -18.24 -20.82 -14.88
N SER A 246 -18.43 -20.06 -13.81
CA SER A 246 -18.82 -20.58 -12.50
C SER A 246 -20.25 -21.13 -12.46
N THR A 247 -21.15 -20.58 -13.28
CA THR A 247 -22.58 -20.93 -13.27
C THR A 247 -23.05 -21.82 -14.44
N ALA A 248 -22.12 -22.25 -15.31
CA ALA A 248 -22.45 -23.03 -16.51
C ALA A 248 -23.25 -24.32 -16.26
N GLY A 249 -23.13 -24.93 -15.08
CA GLY A 249 -23.84 -26.16 -14.71
C GLY A 249 -25.21 -25.94 -14.05
N PHE A 250 -25.64 -24.69 -13.84
CA PHE A 250 -26.86 -24.39 -13.09
C PHE A 250 -28.05 -24.17 -14.02
N LEU A 251 -29.25 -24.39 -13.47
CA LEU A 251 -30.48 -24.10 -14.19
C LEU A 251 -30.68 -22.57 -14.26
N PRO A 252 -30.74 -21.96 -15.46
CA PRO A 252 -31.02 -20.55 -15.57
C PRO A 252 -32.46 -20.28 -15.13
N VAL A 253 -32.67 -19.25 -14.33
CA VAL A 253 -34.01 -18.77 -14.00
C VAL A 253 -34.44 -17.88 -15.16
N ALA A 254 -35.55 -18.24 -15.84
CA ALA A 254 -36.10 -17.43 -16.92
C ALA A 254 -36.30 -15.99 -16.45
N LYS A 255 -36.00 -14.99 -17.31
CA LYS A 255 -36.25 -13.57 -17.06
C LYS A 255 -37.76 -13.31 -16.94
N THR A 256 -38.37 -13.72 -15.84
CA THR A 256 -39.81 -13.58 -15.60
C THR A 256 -40.05 -12.58 -14.47
N ILE A 257 -39.40 -11.41 -14.53
CA ILE A 257 -39.94 -10.20 -13.91
C ILE A 257 -39.54 -9.03 -14.82
N LYS A 258 -40.35 -8.76 -15.86
CA LYS A 258 -40.43 -7.39 -16.40
C LYS A 258 -41.01 -6.56 -15.26
N PHE A 259 -40.18 -5.81 -14.57
CA PHE A 259 -40.67 -4.81 -13.62
C PHE A 259 -41.54 -3.83 -14.42
N LEU A 260 -42.84 -3.84 -14.15
CA LEU A 260 -43.74 -2.81 -14.66
C LEU A 260 -43.22 -1.46 -14.17
N PRO A 261 -43.22 -0.41 -15.02
CA PRO A 261 -42.76 0.91 -14.61
C PRO A 261 -43.59 1.34 -13.41
N VAL A 262 -42.91 1.73 -12.34
CA VAL A 262 -43.54 2.32 -11.15
C VAL A 262 -44.28 3.56 -11.62
N ALA A 263 -45.61 3.52 -11.63
CA ALA A 263 -46.44 4.65 -12.00
C ALA A 263 -46.09 5.84 -11.08
N LYS A 264 -45.59 6.92 -11.69
CA LYS A 264 -45.38 8.20 -11.02
C LYS A 264 -46.72 8.72 -10.50
N THR A 265 -46.99 8.55 -9.22
CA THR A 265 -48.05 9.29 -8.53
C THR A 265 -47.54 10.71 -8.29
N ILE A 266 -48.01 11.63 -9.12
CA ILE A 266 -47.86 13.07 -8.97
C ILE A 266 -48.45 13.50 -7.62
N LYS A 267 -47.64 14.15 -6.77
CA LYS A 267 -48.06 15.19 -5.83
C LYS A 267 -46.91 16.17 -5.62
#